data_AF-A0AAP5Q9E1-F1
#
_entry.id   AF-A0AAP5Q9E1-F1
#
_cell.length_a   1.000
_cell.length_b   1.000
_cell.length_c   1.000
_cell.angle_alpha   90.00
_cell.angle_beta   90.00
_cell.angle_gamma   90.00
#
_symmetry.space_group_name_H-M   'P 1'
#
loop_
_entity.id
_entity.type
_entity.pdbx_description
1 polymer ?
#
loop_
_entity_poly.entity_id
_entity_poly.type
_entity_poly.pdbx_seq_one_letter_code
_entity_poly.pdbx_strand_id
1 'polypeptide(L)'
;MNERRSRASRQEEAPAPVIVRRAKKGDDHGAHHGGAWKIAYADFVTAMMAFFLLMWLLGSTSKYDKQGIEDYFNTPLSSLLGGTEGTAAARPNVIQGGGRDISDSRPGDGKKSQTEPTPPAKVPPVVAPADAARLQQLKEKLGAMIEQSPALRAFRDQIRISITNEGLRIEIVDSRNRPMFPSGSSRLQPYAETILTQIGAALNDVENRISIAGHTDAVPYTAGPEGYSNWELSSERANAARRALVVGGMHDEKLLQVRGLADVLPLNSNVADEPTNRRISILVLNKAAELAFFHDGGRTTIDETSPASSAIPDVVSRLQPVSVSRSTP
;
A
#
# COMPACT_ATOMS: atom_id res chain seq x y z
N MET A 1 83.09 -81.60 34.99
CA MET A 1 81.91 -81.77 34.10
C MET A 1 80.82 -80.80 34.51
N ASN A 2 80.47 -79.93 33.57
CA ASN A 2 79.22 -79.18 33.41
C ASN A 2 78.83 -78.11 34.43
N GLU A 3 79.40 -76.94 34.15
CA GLU A 3 78.75 -75.62 34.11
C GLU A 3 77.21 -75.60 34.17
N ARG A 4 76.68 -74.69 34.98
CA ARG A 4 75.56 -73.82 34.60
C ARG A 4 75.61 -72.53 35.42
N ARG A 5 76.13 -71.47 34.79
CA ARG A 5 76.01 -70.08 35.22
C ARG A 5 74.54 -69.65 35.13
N SER A 6 73.95 -69.14 36.20
CA SER A 6 72.68 -68.38 36.14
C SER A 6 72.87 -66.99 36.74
N ARG A 7 73.39 -66.12 35.85
CA ARG A 7 73.09 -64.71 35.61
C ARG A 7 72.16 -64.00 36.62
N ALA A 8 72.71 -62.99 37.28
CA ALA A 8 71.98 -61.92 37.95
C ALA A 8 71.04 -61.21 36.96
N SER A 9 69.76 -61.12 37.30
CA SER A 9 68.74 -60.37 36.56
C SER A 9 68.37 -59.10 37.32
N ARG A 10 68.83 -57.99 36.72
CA ARG A 10 68.40 -56.60 36.82
C ARG A 10 66.96 -56.43 37.33
N GLN A 11 66.77 -55.55 38.31
CA GLN A 11 65.47 -54.97 38.66
C GLN A 11 64.88 -54.30 37.40
N GLU A 12 63.79 -54.85 36.88
CA GLU A 12 62.94 -54.23 35.87
C GLU A 12 61.83 -53.46 36.58
N GLU A 13 61.87 -52.14 36.44
CA GLU A 13 60.87 -51.18 36.87
C GLU A 13 59.60 -51.42 36.03
N ALA A 14 58.56 -51.97 36.65
CA ALA A 14 57.28 -52.19 35.97
C ALA A 14 56.61 -50.83 35.66
N PRO A 15 56.13 -50.58 34.43
CA PRO A 15 55.52 -49.31 34.08
C PRO A 15 54.22 -49.08 34.87
N ALA A 16 54.02 -47.85 35.35
CA ALA A 16 52.82 -47.44 36.06
C ALA A 16 51.54 -47.77 35.27
N PRO A 17 50.45 -48.24 35.92
CA PRO A 17 49.25 -48.67 35.21
C PRO A 17 48.57 -47.49 34.51
N VAL A 18 48.37 -47.62 33.20
CA VAL A 18 47.57 -46.68 32.39
C VAL A 18 46.11 -46.78 32.81
N ILE A 19 45.60 -45.77 33.50
CA ILE A 19 44.18 -45.66 33.85
C ILE A 19 43.41 -45.16 32.62
N VAL A 20 42.81 -46.09 31.87
CA VAL A 20 41.82 -45.74 30.85
C VAL A 20 40.51 -45.40 31.56
N ARG A 21 40.21 -44.10 31.72
CA ARG A 21 38.85 -43.67 32.07
C ARG A 21 37.93 -43.93 30.89
N ARG A 22 37.25 -45.08 30.88
CA ARG A 22 36.02 -45.23 30.08
C ARG A 22 34.95 -44.36 30.73
N ALA A 23 34.58 -43.27 30.08
CA ALA A 23 33.33 -42.60 30.38
C ALA A 23 32.19 -43.59 30.08
N LYS A 24 31.67 -44.23 31.13
CA LYS A 24 30.39 -44.91 31.06
C LYS A 24 29.36 -43.80 30.91
N LYS A 25 28.99 -43.47 29.66
CA LYS A 25 27.77 -42.72 29.40
C LYS A 25 26.65 -43.56 29.99
N GLY A 26 26.01 -43.04 31.04
CA GLY A 26 25.09 -43.79 31.88
C GLY A 26 24.03 -44.49 31.03
N ASP A 27 24.09 -45.82 31.05
CA ASP A 27 22.88 -46.62 30.97
C ASP A 27 22.18 -46.43 32.31
N ASP A 28 21.33 -45.40 32.39
CA ASP A 28 20.25 -45.31 33.36
C ASP A 28 19.02 -45.99 32.75
N HIS A 29 19.11 -47.31 32.60
CA HIS A 29 17.97 -48.15 32.27
C HIS A 29 17.80 -49.20 33.36
N GLY A 30 16.87 -48.91 34.26
CA GLY A 30 16.49 -49.88 35.28
C GLY A 30 15.36 -49.51 36.21
N ALA A 31 14.39 -48.66 35.83
CA ALA A 31 13.18 -48.48 36.65
C ALA A 31 11.89 -48.00 35.95
N HIS A 32 11.71 -48.07 34.62
CA HIS A 32 10.40 -47.68 34.02
C HIS A 32 9.96 -48.54 32.82
N HIS A 33 10.05 -49.87 32.90
CA HIS A 33 9.38 -50.77 31.94
C HIS A 33 7.84 -50.81 32.09
N GLY A 34 7.21 -49.73 32.57
CA GLY A 34 5.76 -49.57 32.66
C GLY A 34 5.24 -48.27 32.06
N GLY A 35 6.08 -47.50 31.37
CA GLY A 35 5.73 -46.19 30.78
C GLY A 35 5.64 -46.16 29.25
N ALA A 36 6.32 -47.08 28.54
CA ALA A 36 6.35 -47.08 27.07
C ALA A 36 4.96 -47.31 26.45
N TRP A 37 4.15 -48.21 27.03
CA TRP A 37 2.75 -48.41 26.60
C TRP A 37 1.87 -47.20 26.89
N LYS A 38 2.20 -46.40 27.93
CA LYS A 38 1.49 -45.15 28.24
C LYS A 38 1.83 -44.05 27.27
N ILE A 39 3.06 -44.03 26.71
CA ILE A 39 3.44 -43.10 25.65
C ILE A 39 2.71 -43.46 24.35
N ALA A 40 2.65 -44.75 23.99
CA ALA A 40 1.88 -45.20 22.83
C ALA A 40 0.37 -44.99 23.02
N TYR A 41 -0.16 -45.18 24.23
CA TYR A 41 -1.55 -44.88 24.56
C TYR A 41 -1.84 -43.39 24.57
N ALA A 42 -0.94 -42.56 25.09
CA ALA A 42 -1.06 -41.10 25.04
C ALA A 42 -1.07 -40.59 23.60
N ASP A 43 -0.18 -41.11 22.74
CA ASP A 43 -0.12 -40.77 21.32
C ASP A 43 -1.43 -41.17 20.59
N PHE A 44 -1.96 -42.36 20.89
CA PHE A 44 -3.24 -42.81 20.37
C PHE A 44 -4.41 -41.91 20.84
N VAL A 45 -4.45 -41.54 22.12
CA VAL A 45 -5.46 -40.65 22.68
C VAL A 45 -5.34 -39.24 22.08
N THR A 46 -4.13 -38.72 21.84
CA THR A 46 -3.95 -37.41 21.18
C THR A 46 -4.34 -37.45 19.71
N ALA A 47 -4.07 -38.54 19.00
CA ALA A 47 -4.53 -38.71 17.62
C ALA A 47 -6.06 -38.78 17.55
N MET A 48 -6.69 -39.51 18.48
CA MET A 48 -8.15 -39.55 18.59
C MET A 48 -8.76 -38.22 19.02
N MET A 49 -8.11 -37.47 19.91
CA MET A 49 -8.53 -36.13 20.31
C MET A 49 -8.43 -35.15 19.13
N ALA A 50 -7.34 -35.18 18.37
CA ALA A 50 -7.17 -34.33 17.19
C ALA A 50 -8.20 -34.68 16.10
N PHE A 51 -8.45 -35.98 15.87
CA PHE A 51 -9.49 -36.44 14.95
C PHE A 51 -10.88 -36.04 15.41
N PHE A 52 -11.16 -36.12 16.71
CA PHE A 52 -12.43 -35.68 17.29
C PHE A 52 -12.62 -34.17 17.17
N LEU A 53 -11.59 -33.36 17.48
CA LEU A 53 -11.64 -31.91 17.30
C LEU A 53 -11.83 -31.54 15.83
N LEU A 54 -11.19 -32.25 14.91
CA LEU A 54 -11.38 -32.05 13.47
C LEU A 54 -12.81 -32.40 13.04
N MET A 55 -13.32 -33.57 13.45
CA MET A 55 -14.68 -33.99 13.12
C MET A 55 -15.74 -33.12 13.81
N TRP A 56 -15.46 -32.65 15.02
CA TRP A 56 -16.29 -31.68 15.73
C TRP A 56 -16.33 -30.34 14.99
N LEU A 57 -15.19 -29.85 14.51
CA LEU A 57 -15.11 -28.66 13.66
C LEU A 57 -15.89 -28.86 12.35
N LEU A 58 -15.73 -30.01 11.70
CA LEU A 58 -16.47 -30.33 10.47
C LEU A 58 -17.97 -30.56 10.70
N GLY A 59 -18.38 -30.95 11.92
CA GLY A 59 -19.77 -31.14 12.33
C GLY A 59 -20.45 -29.84 12.75
N SER A 60 -19.71 -28.89 13.33
CA SER A 60 -20.18 -27.54 13.66
C SER A 60 -20.08 -26.55 12.49
N THR A 61 -19.40 -26.93 11.42
CA THR A 61 -19.25 -26.14 10.19
C THR A 61 -20.40 -26.44 9.23
N SER A 62 -21.09 -25.40 8.75
CA SER A 62 -22.25 -25.58 7.86
C SER A 62 -21.81 -26.10 6.48
N LYS A 63 -22.72 -26.73 5.74
CA LYS A 63 -22.44 -27.26 4.39
C LYS A 63 -21.86 -26.21 3.42
N TYR A 64 -22.14 -24.93 3.66
CA TYR A 64 -21.69 -23.80 2.83
C TYR A 64 -20.21 -23.45 3.03
N ASP A 65 -19.67 -23.63 4.23
CA ASP A 65 -18.27 -23.31 4.51
C ASP A 65 -17.33 -24.38 3.90
N LYS A 66 -17.82 -25.62 3.74
CA LYS A 66 -17.12 -26.69 3.02
C LYS A 66 -17.07 -26.44 1.52
N GLN A 67 -18.14 -25.90 0.94
CA GLN A 67 -18.20 -25.52 -0.48
C GLN A 67 -17.24 -24.37 -0.81
N GLY A 68 -17.13 -23.36 0.07
CA GLY A 68 -16.18 -22.25 -0.15
C GLY A 68 -14.70 -22.67 -0.14
N ILE A 69 -14.35 -23.69 0.65
CA ILE A 69 -12.99 -24.26 0.65
C ILE A 69 -12.79 -25.14 -0.60
N GLU A 70 -13.80 -25.89 -1.02
CA GLU A 70 -13.75 -26.71 -2.24
C GLU A 70 -13.55 -25.84 -3.50
N ASP A 71 -14.24 -24.71 -3.60
CA ASP A 71 -14.09 -23.76 -4.70
C ASP A 71 -12.65 -23.20 -4.76
N TYR A 72 -12.02 -22.97 -3.60
CA TYR A 72 -10.64 -22.49 -3.53
C TYR A 72 -9.62 -23.49 -4.12
N PHE A 73 -9.86 -24.79 -3.95
CA PHE A 73 -8.96 -25.83 -4.48
C PHE A 73 -9.28 -26.26 -5.92
N ASN A 74 -10.53 -26.05 -6.38
CA ASN A 74 -10.93 -26.38 -7.75
C ASN A 74 -10.75 -25.23 -8.74
N THR A 75 -10.29 -24.04 -8.30
CA THR A 75 -10.05 -22.92 -9.21
C THR A 75 -8.72 -23.11 -9.97
N PRO A 76 -8.73 -23.23 -11.32
CA PRO A 76 -7.52 -23.49 -12.09
C PRO A 76 -6.55 -22.30 -12.01
N LEU A 77 -5.27 -22.61 -11.78
CA LEU A 77 -4.18 -21.64 -11.58
C LEU A 77 -4.04 -20.61 -12.72
N SER A 78 -4.55 -20.94 -13.92
CA SER A 78 -4.61 -20.04 -15.08
C SER A 78 -5.48 -18.80 -14.86
N SER A 79 -6.51 -18.88 -14.02
CA SER A 79 -7.36 -17.74 -13.65
C SER A 79 -6.72 -16.79 -12.63
N LEU A 80 -5.66 -17.23 -11.94
CA LEU A 80 -4.93 -16.44 -10.94
C LEU A 80 -3.69 -15.74 -11.51
N LEU A 81 -3.08 -16.27 -12.57
CA LEU A 81 -1.87 -15.68 -13.18
C LEU A 81 -2.09 -15.12 -14.61
N GLY A 82 -3.22 -15.40 -15.27
CA GLY A 82 -3.51 -14.93 -16.62
C GLY A 82 -4.24 -13.58 -16.63
N GLY A 83 -3.48 -12.48 -16.72
CA GLY A 83 -4.03 -11.15 -17.00
C GLY A 83 -4.56 -11.06 -18.42
N THR A 84 -5.87 -11.14 -18.60
CA THR A 84 -6.55 -10.73 -19.83
C THR A 84 -7.59 -9.67 -19.50
N GLU A 85 -7.44 -8.52 -20.15
CA GLU A 85 -8.27 -7.34 -20.07
C GLU A 85 -9.75 -7.64 -20.34
N GLY A 86 -10.63 -6.95 -19.60
CA GLY A 86 -12.01 -6.75 -20.03
C GLY A 86 -12.98 -7.88 -19.71
N THR A 87 -13.30 -8.07 -18.43
CA THR A 87 -14.69 -8.33 -17.99
C THR A 87 -14.75 -8.19 -16.47
N ALA A 88 -15.55 -7.24 -16.02
CA ALA A 88 -15.92 -7.11 -14.62
C ALA A 88 -16.78 -8.30 -14.21
N ALA A 89 -16.16 -9.37 -13.74
CA ALA A 89 -16.81 -10.45 -13.02
C ALA A 89 -16.17 -10.53 -11.63
N ALA A 90 -17.05 -10.60 -10.62
CA ALA A 90 -16.75 -10.49 -9.22
C ALA A 90 -15.50 -11.26 -8.81
N ARG A 91 -14.53 -10.54 -8.21
CA ARG A 91 -13.58 -11.17 -7.30
C ARG A 91 -14.41 -11.87 -6.21
N PRO A 92 -14.33 -13.19 -6.00
CA PRO A 92 -14.88 -13.77 -4.79
C PRO A 92 -13.98 -13.29 -3.66
N ASN A 93 -14.45 -12.26 -2.95
CA ASN A 93 -13.85 -11.85 -1.70
C ASN A 93 -14.05 -13.02 -0.71
N VAL A 94 -13.02 -13.82 -0.47
CA VAL A 94 -13.05 -15.01 0.40
C VAL A 94 -13.24 -14.64 1.89
N ILE A 95 -13.35 -13.35 2.22
CA ILE A 95 -13.77 -12.92 3.56
C ILE A 95 -14.96 -11.97 3.43
N GLN A 96 -16.13 -12.56 3.25
CA GLN A 96 -17.41 -11.91 3.54
C GLN A 96 -17.53 -11.80 5.07
N GLY A 97 -17.02 -10.70 5.64
CA GLY A 97 -17.15 -10.38 7.05
C GLY A 97 -18.62 -10.14 7.41
N GLY A 98 -19.33 -11.20 7.78
CA GLY A 98 -20.72 -11.18 8.20
C GLY A 98 -21.09 -12.56 8.73
N GLY A 99 -20.76 -12.82 10.00
CA GLY A 99 -21.14 -14.06 10.67
C GLY A 99 -22.66 -14.20 10.71
N ARG A 100 -23.16 -15.32 10.20
CA ARG A 100 -24.55 -15.74 10.40
C ARG A 100 -24.72 -16.14 11.87
N ASP A 101 -25.78 -15.64 12.50
CA ASP A 101 -26.16 -16.01 13.86
C ASP A 101 -26.32 -17.54 13.95
N ILE A 102 -25.54 -18.17 14.82
CA ILE A 102 -25.50 -19.63 15.04
C ILE A 102 -26.77 -20.17 15.71
N SER A 103 -27.73 -19.29 16.00
CA SER A 103 -28.99 -19.62 16.69
C SER A 103 -30.12 -20.12 15.77
N ASP A 104 -30.05 -19.89 14.46
CA ASP A 104 -31.20 -20.16 13.58
C ASP A 104 -31.11 -21.53 12.89
N SER A 105 -31.91 -22.48 13.41
CA SER A 105 -31.96 -23.89 12.99
C SER A 105 -33.31 -24.24 12.36
N ARG A 106 -33.75 -23.49 11.33
CA ARG A 106 -34.93 -23.87 10.54
C ARG A 106 -34.64 -23.90 9.03
N PRO A 107 -34.94 -25.00 8.33
CA PRO A 107 -34.90 -25.06 6.89
C PRO A 107 -36.26 -24.59 6.32
N GLY A 108 -36.25 -23.55 5.49
CA GLY A 108 -37.39 -23.24 4.60
C GLY A 108 -37.83 -21.77 4.58
N ASP A 109 -37.75 -21.19 3.38
CA ASP A 109 -38.57 -20.10 2.84
C ASP A 109 -38.77 -18.83 3.69
N GLY A 110 -37.76 -17.96 3.66
CA GLY A 110 -37.90 -16.53 3.96
C GLY A 110 -37.74 -15.69 2.71
N LYS A 111 -38.83 -15.08 2.23
CA LYS A 111 -38.84 -14.07 1.15
C LYS A 111 -37.66 -13.11 1.26
N LYS A 112 -36.91 -12.95 0.16
CA LYS A 112 -35.94 -11.86 -0.03
C LYS A 112 -36.69 -10.51 -0.05
N SER A 113 -36.95 -9.96 1.12
CA SER A 113 -37.27 -8.55 1.30
C SER A 113 -36.38 -8.02 2.42
N GLN A 114 -35.08 -8.11 2.19
CA GLN A 114 -34.15 -7.13 2.72
C GLN A 114 -33.83 -6.24 1.54
N THR A 115 -34.46 -5.07 1.52
CA THR A 115 -33.86 -3.89 0.89
C THR A 115 -32.46 -3.80 1.48
N GLU A 116 -31.46 -4.28 0.72
CA GLU A 116 -30.08 -3.91 0.95
C GLU A 116 -30.08 -2.39 1.11
N PRO A 117 -29.53 -1.85 2.21
CA PRO A 117 -29.03 -0.49 2.15
C PRO A 117 -28.02 -0.54 1.02
N THR A 118 -28.38 0.03 -0.13
CA THR A 118 -27.41 0.28 -1.19
C THR A 118 -26.22 0.92 -0.47
N PRO A 119 -25.02 0.32 -0.50
CA PRO A 119 -23.85 1.00 0.04
C PRO A 119 -23.90 2.40 -0.56
N PRO A 120 -23.70 3.50 0.20
CA PRO A 120 -23.65 4.81 -0.41
C PRO A 120 -22.64 4.63 -1.53
N ALA A 121 -23.13 4.73 -2.77
CA ALA A 121 -22.26 4.67 -3.91
C ALA A 121 -21.18 5.66 -3.53
N LYS A 122 -19.91 5.24 -3.51
CA LYS A 122 -18.84 6.19 -3.77
C LYS A 122 -19.25 6.74 -5.13
N VAL A 123 -20.06 7.79 -5.13
CA VAL A 123 -20.35 8.58 -6.30
C VAL A 123 -18.94 9.03 -6.64
N PRO A 124 -18.29 8.44 -7.67
CA PRO A 124 -17.03 9.00 -8.10
C PRO A 124 -17.37 10.47 -8.32
N PRO A 125 -16.62 11.40 -7.72
CA PRO A 125 -16.95 12.80 -7.78
C PRO A 125 -17.31 13.14 -9.23
N VAL A 126 -18.61 13.28 -9.53
CA VAL A 126 -19.05 13.47 -10.90
C VAL A 126 -18.61 14.87 -11.19
N VAL A 127 -17.53 15.00 -11.97
CA VAL A 127 -17.03 16.29 -12.42
C VAL A 127 -18.25 16.99 -13.00
N ALA A 128 -18.69 18.07 -12.36
CA ALA A 128 -19.86 18.79 -12.82
C ALA A 128 -19.62 19.11 -14.30
N PRO A 129 -20.58 18.86 -15.22
CA PRO A 129 -20.34 19.04 -16.66
C PRO A 129 -19.75 20.42 -17.01
N ALA A 130 -20.10 21.44 -16.22
CA ALA A 130 -19.54 22.79 -16.32
C ALA A 130 -18.03 22.87 -15.99
N ASP A 131 -17.55 22.14 -14.98
CA ASP A 131 -16.12 22.14 -14.64
C ASP A 131 -15.30 21.40 -15.70
N ALA A 132 -15.82 20.29 -16.23
CA ALA A 132 -15.17 19.57 -17.32
C ALA A 132 -15.01 20.46 -18.56
N ALA A 133 -16.05 21.23 -18.92
CA ALA A 133 -15.99 22.19 -20.02
C ALA A 133 -14.94 23.30 -19.79
N ARG A 134 -14.86 23.87 -18.58
CA ARG A 134 -13.84 24.88 -18.24
C ARG A 134 -12.42 24.32 -18.32
N LEU A 135 -12.19 23.13 -17.79
CA LEU A 135 -10.87 22.49 -17.85
C LEU A 135 -10.47 22.13 -19.29
N GLN A 136 -11.44 21.75 -20.13
CA GLN A 136 -11.22 21.54 -21.56
C GLN A 136 -10.86 22.84 -22.29
N GLN A 137 -11.57 23.94 -22.01
CA GLN A 137 -11.23 25.26 -22.54
C GLN A 137 -9.84 25.71 -22.11
N LEU A 138 -9.48 25.50 -20.84
CA LEU A 138 -8.14 25.80 -20.33
C LEU A 138 -7.07 24.96 -21.04
N LYS A 139 -7.33 23.67 -21.25
CA LYS A 139 -6.43 22.78 -22.01
C LYS A 139 -6.20 23.30 -23.43
N GLU A 140 -7.25 23.67 -24.13
CA GLU A 140 -7.18 24.20 -25.50
C GLU A 140 -6.41 25.53 -25.54
N LYS A 141 -6.69 26.43 -24.60
CA LYS A 141 -5.96 27.71 -24.48
C LYS A 141 -4.48 27.50 -24.22
N LEU A 142 -4.12 26.61 -23.29
CA LEU A 142 -2.72 26.28 -23.00
C LEU A 142 -2.04 25.62 -24.21
N GLY A 143 -2.74 24.73 -24.91
CA GLY A 143 -2.25 24.13 -26.16
C GLY A 143 -1.95 25.18 -27.22
N ALA A 144 -2.91 26.09 -27.48
CA ALA A 144 -2.73 27.20 -28.41
C ALA A 144 -1.59 28.13 -28.00
N MET A 145 -1.46 28.44 -26.70
CA MET A 145 -0.36 29.25 -26.16
C MET A 145 1.01 28.61 -26.43
N ILE A 146 1.12 27.29 -26.24
CA ILE A 146 2.36 26.54 -26.50
C ILE A 146 2.73 26.57 -27.98
N GLU A 147 1.75 26.48 -28.89
CA GLU A 147 1.98 26.51 -30.33
C GLU A 147 2.30 27.92 -30.87
N GLN A 148 1.67 28.95 -30.31
CA GLN A 148 1.80 30.33 -30.77
C GLN A 148 3.04 31.03 -30.21
N SER A 149 3.44 30.71 -28.97
CA SER A 149 4.62 31.32 -28.34
C SER A 149 5.90 30.64 -28.81
N PRO A 150 6.83 31.35 -29.50
CA PRO A 150 8.10 30.76 -29.90
C PRO A 150 8.91 30.24 -28.72
N ALA A 151 8.78 30.88 -27.55
CA ALA A 151 9.44 30.49 -26.33
C ALA A 151 8.94 29.15 -25.78
N LEU A 152 7.65 28.83 -25.93
CA LEU A 152 7.07 27.57 -25.44
C LEU A 152 7.15 26.46 -26.49
N ARG A 153 7.02 26.81 -27.77
CA ARG A 153 7.01 25.84 -28.87
C ARG A 153 8.29 25.01 -28.94
N ALA A 154 9.43 25.61 -28.58
CA ALA A 154 10.72 24.93 -28.47
C ALA A 154 10.74 23.82 -27.41
N PHE A 155 9.80 23.85 -26.45
CA PHE A 155 9.70 22.92 -25.33
C PHE A 155 8.41 22.11 -25.32
N ARG A 156 7.64 22.11 -26.42
CA ARG A 156 6.35 21.41 -26.52
C ARG A 156 6.44 19.94 -26.10
N ASP A 157 7.53 19.25 -26.46
CA ASP A 157 7.70 17.82 -26.21
C ASP A 157 7.97 17.53 -24.71
N GLN A 158 8.33 18.56 -23.94
CA GLN A 158 8.53 18.49 -22.49
C GLN A 158 7.28 18.88 -21.71
N ILE A 159 6.25 19.43 -22.36
CA ILE A 159 5.01 19.88 -21.71
C ILE A 159 3.90 18.91 -22.10
N ARG A 160 3.39 18.16 -21.13
CA ARG A 160 2.27 17.22 -21.33
C ARG A 160 1.04 17.73 -20.62
N ILE A 161 -0.07 17.83 -21.33
CA ILE A 161 -1.34 18.29 -20.78
C ILE A 161 -2.41 17.22 -20.96
N SER A 162 -2.95 16.71 -19.86
CA SER A 162 -3.97 15.67 -19.85
C SER A 162 -5.09 15.97 -18.86
N ILE A 163 -6.32 15.57 -19.22
CA ILE A 163 -7.45 15.62 -18.30
C ILE A 163 -7.45 14.30 -17.52
N THR A 164 -7.60 14.42 -16.21
CA THR A 164 -7.65 13.32 -15.26
C THR A 164 -8.94 13.41 -14.44
N ASN A 165 -9.24 12.37 -13.66
CA ASN A 165 -10.41 12.35 -12.79
C ASN A 165 -10.37 13.44 -11.70
N GLU A 166 -9.18 13.92 -11.35
CA GLU A 166 -8.98 14.98 -10.34
C GLU A 166 -8.99 16.38 -10.96
N GLY A 167 -8.87 16.50 -12.28
CA GLY A 167 -8.83 17.77 -13.00
C GLY A 167 -7.82 17.82 -14.15
N LEU A 168 -7.33 19.00 -14.51
CA LEU A 168 -6.36 19.19 -15.59
C LEU A 168 -4.93 19.06 -15.05
N ARG A 169 -4.18 18.09 -15.56
CA ARG A 169 -2.78 17.84 -15.21
C ARG A 169 -1.86 18.41 -16.28
N ILE A 170 -0.92 19.23 -15.85
CA ILE A 170 0.15 19.81 -16.66
C ILE A 170 1.46 19.27 -16.10
N GLU A 171 2.17 18.44 -16.88
CA GLU A 171 3.46 17.90 -16.50
C GLU A 171 4.58 18.53 -17.33
N ILE A 172 5.63 18.98 -16.65
CA ILE A 172 6.85 19.47 -17.28
C ILE A 172 7.94 18.46 -16.97
N VAL A 173 8.42 17.75 -17.98
CA VAL A 173 9.37 16.63 -17.85
C VAL A 173 10.79 17.03 -18.28
N ASP A 174 11.78 16.45 -17.60
CA ASP A 174 13.18 16.60 -18.01
C ASP A 174 13.50 15.79 -19.28
N SER A 175 14.55 16.24 -19.98
CA SER A 175 15.20 15.50 -21.07
C SER A 175 16.69 15.38 -20.79
N ARG A 176 17.36 14.34 -21.36
CA ARG A 176 18.81 14.10 -21.16
C ARG A 176 19.65 15.34 -21.49
N ASN A 177 19.31 16.03 -22.57
CA ASN A 177 20.08 17.18 -23.06
C ASN A 177 19.56 18.53 -22.54
N ARG A 178 18.46 18.52 -21.78
CA ARG A 178 17.80 19.74 -21.31
C ARG A 178 17.01 19.46 -20.02
N PRO A 179 17.70 19.37 -18.87
CA PRO A 179 17.05 19.14 -17.59
C PRO A 179 16.51 20.46 -17.01
N MET A 180 15.33 20.45 -16.38
CA MET A 180 14.71 21.65 -15.78
C MET A 180 15.45 22.11 -14.54
N PHE A 181 16.09 21.16 -13.86
CA PHE A 181 16.95 21.37 -12.72
C PHE A 181 18.31 20.76 -13.00
N PRO A 182 19.42 21.45 -12.69
CA PRO A 182 20.73 20.81 -12.65
C PRO A 182 20.72 19.60 -11.69
N SER A 183 21.64 18.67 -11.92
CA SER A 183 21.78 17.51 -11.03
C SER A 183 21.94 17.96 -9.58
N GLY A 184 21.09 17.40 -8.72
CA GLY A 184 21.08 17.69 -7.30
C GLY A 184 20.72 19.11 -6.86
N SER A 185 20.19 19.94 -7.76
CA SER A 185 19.77 21.31 -7.47
C SER A 185 18.24 21.46 -7.51
N SER A 186 17.72 22.39 -6.72
CA SER A 186 16.34 22.88 -6.75
C SER A 186 16.19 24.22 -7.50
N ARG A 187 17.27 24.74 -8.08
CA ARG A 187 17.24 25.96 -8.92
C ARG A 187 16.76 25.61 -10.33
N LEU A 188 15.73 26.33 -10.78
CA LEU A 188 15.21 26.18 -12.14
C LEU A 188 16.24 26.68 -13.18
N GLN A 189 16.25 26.03 -14.33
CA GLN A 189 16.93 26.57 -15.50
C GLN A 189 16.09 27.67 -16.17
N PRO A 190 16.72 28.63 -16.88
CA PRO A 190 16.01 29.78 -17.48
C PRO A 190 14.84 29.42 -18.38
N TYR A 191 14.97 28.31 -19.13
CA TYR A 191 13.90 27.86 -20.02
C TYR A 191 12.67 27.37 -19.23
N ALA A 192 12.88 26.70 -18.10
CA ALA A 192 11.79 26.20 -17.26
C ALA A 192 11.12 27.34 -16.50
N GLU A 193 11.89 28.33 -16.04
CA GLU A 193 11.34 29.58 -15.52
C GLU A 193 10.46 30.27 -16.55
N THR A 194 10.88 30.30 -17.82
CA THR A 194 10.09 30.87 -18.91
C THR A 194 8.78 30.08 -19.13
N ILE A 195 8.82 28.75 -19.09
CA ILE A 195 7.61 27.92 -19.23
C ILE A 195 6.62 28.21 -18.09
N LEU A 196 7.11 28.18 -16.85
CA LEU A 196 6.27 28.35 -15.67
C LEU A 196 5.71 29.77 -15.57
N THR A 197 6.51 30.79 -15.87
CA THR A 197 6.04 32.19 -15.84
C THR A 197 4.96 32.45 -16.89
N GLN A 198 5.08 31.89 -18.09
CA GLN A 198 4.06 32.02 -19.14
C GLN A 198 2.76 31.28 -18.80
N ILE A 199 2.86 30.09 -18.20
CA ILE A 199 1.69 29.32 -17.77
C ILE A 199 0.98 30.01 -16.60
N GLY A 200 1.72 30.68 -15.70
CA GLY A 200 1.19 31.27 -14.47
C GLY A 200 -0.05 32.14 -14.66
N ALA A 201 -0.01 33.08 -15.61
CA ALA A 201 -1.15 33.96 -15.89
C ALA A 201 -2.38 33.21 -16.44
N ALA A 202 -2.18 32.19 -17.28
CA ALA A 202 -3.28 31.41 -17.87
C ALA A 202 -4.06 30.59 -16.81
N LEU A 203 -3.40 30.21 -15.72
CA LEU A 203 -4.06 29.47 -14.64
C LEU A 203 -5.13 30.31 -13.92
N ASN A 204 -5.11 31.64 -14.07
CA ASN A 204 -6.08 32.54 -13.46
C ASN A 204 -7.42 32.61 -14.20
N ASP A 205 -7.52 32.06 -15.42
CA ASP A 205 -8.78 32.07 -16.18
C ASP A 205 -9.88 31.21 -15.56
N VAL A 206 -9.48 30.27 -14.70
CA VAL A 206 -10.39 29.39 -13.97
C VAL A 206 -10.29 29.68 -12.47
N GLU A 207 -11.37 29.50 -11.73
CA GLU A 207 -11.40 29.72 -10.28
C GLU A 207 -10.75 28.57 -9.49
N ASN A 208 -10.51 27.43 -10.16
CA ASN A 208 -10.02 26.20 -9.58
C ASN A 208 -8.69 26.35 -8.84
N ARG A 209 -8.56 25.67 -7.69
CA ARG A 209 -7.33 25.57 -6.91
C ARG A 209 -6.29 24.65 -7.58
N ILE A 210 -5.04 24.82 -7.17
CA ILE A 210 -3.88 24.17 -7.79
C ILE A 210 -3.11 23.37 -6.75
N SER A 211 -2.78 22.13 -7.11
CA SER A 211 -1.79 21.31 -6.39
C SER A 211 -0.53 21.20 -7.24
N ILE A 212 0.64 21.43 -6.62
CA ILE A 212 1.93 21.28 -7.29
C ILE A 212 2.66 20.09 -6.66
N ALA A 213 3.20 19.20 -7.48
CA ALA A 213 3.99 18.06 -7.04
C ALA A 213 5.34 18.01 -7.76
N GLY A 214 6.40 17.73 -7.01
CA GLY A 214 7.73 17.47 -7.55
C GLY A 214 8.04 15.98 -7.52
N HIS A 215 8.71 15.51 -8.57
CA HIS A 215 9.19 14.15 -8.69
C HIS A 215 10.69 14.15 -9.02
N THR A 216 11.41 13.18 -8.47
CA THR A 216 12.81 12.90 -8.78
C THR A 216 12.92 11.52 -9.42
N ASP A 217 14.13 11.20 -9.90
CA ASP A 217 14.46 9.85 -10.33
C ASP A 217 14.81 8.97 -9.11
N ALA A 218 15.00 7.67 -9.35
CA ALA A 218 15.30 6.68 -8.31
C ALA A 218 16.80 6.61 -7.99
N VAL A 219 17.62 7.50 -8.56
CA VAL A 219 19.05 7.55 -8.25
C VAL A 219 19.20 8.13 -6.84
N PRO A 220 19.89 7.44 -5.92
CA PRO A 220 20.11 7.97 -4.58
C PRO A 220 20.83 9.32 -4.66
N TYR A 221 20.27 10.30 -3.96
CA TYR A 221 20.92 11.60 -3.83
C TYR A 221 22.10 11.50 -2.86
N THR A 222 23.31 11.80 -3.33
CA THR A 222 24.56 11.66 -2.55
C THR A 222 25.30 12.99 -2.33
N ALA A 223 24.78 14.09 -2.88
CA ALA A 223 25.53 15.34 -3.03
C ALA A 223 25.24 16.41 -1.95
N GLY A 224 24.50 16.09 -0.89
CA GLY A 224 24.08 17.08 0.10
C GLY A 224 24.30 16.67 1.55
N PRO A 225 23.83 17.52 2.49
CA PRO A 225 24.01 17.31 3.92
C PRO A 225 23.39 15.98 4.38
N GLU A 226 23.86 15.49 5.53
CA GLU A 226 23.28 14.31 6.17
C GLU A 226 21.77 14.48 6.36
N GLY A 227 20.99 13.49 5.90
CA GLY A 227 19.53 13.52 5.93
C GLY A 227 18.86 14.17 4.71
N TYR A 228 19.61 14.84 3.83
CA TYR A 228 19.04 15.36 2.59
C TYR A 228 18.90 14.25 1.54
N SER A 229 17.70 14.11 1.00
CA SER A 229 17.34 13.03 0.08
C SER A 229 16.48 13.54 -1.09
N ASN A 230 16.00 12.59 -1.89
CA ASN A 230 15.03 12.85 -2.95
C ASN A 230 13.69 13.43 -2.42
N TRP A 231 13.37 13.23 -1.14
CA TRP A 231 12.20 13.84 -0.50
C TRP A 231 12.32 15.36 -0.36
N GLU A 232 13.45 15.83 0.17
CA GLU A 232 13.74 17.26 0.30
C GLU A 232 13.85 17.88 -1.10
N LEU A 233 14.59 17.24 -2.01
CA LEU A 233 14.80 17.73 -3.37
C LEU A 233 13.50 17.88 -4.15
N SER A 234 12.61 16.88 -4.10
CA SER A 234 11.32 16.93 -4.79
C SER A 234 10.42 18.04 -4.23
N SER A 235 10.40 18.23 -2.91
CA SER A 235 9.64 19.28 -2.22
C SER A 235 10.16 20.69 -2.56
N GLU A 236 11.47 20.87 -2.59
CA GLU A 236 12.10 22.15 -2.94
C GLU A 236 11.87 22.51 -4.40
N ARG A 237 11.97 21.54 -5.32
CA ARG A 237 11.70 21.73 -6.75
C ARG A 237 10.24 22.11 -7.01
N ALA A 238 9.30 21.49 -6.30
CA ALA A 238 7.89 21.87 -6.35
C ALA A 238 7.67 23.32 -5.87
N ASN A 239 8.36 23.74 -4.81
CA ASN A 239 8.32 25.11 -4.32
C ASN A 239 9.01 26.11 -5.27
N ALA A 240 10.08 25.72 -5.96
CA ALA A 240 10.69 26.54 -7.00
C ALA A 240 9.70 26.79 -8.15
N ALA A 241 8.98 25.75 -8.57
CA ALA A 241 7.93 25.88 -9.58
C ALA A 241 6.78 26.79 -9.11
N ARG A 242 6.32 26.64 -7.86
CA ARG A 242 5.33 27.54 -7.24
C ARG A 242 5.75 29.00 -7.34
N ARG A 243 6.98 29.32 -6.93
CA ARG A 243 7.51 30.71 -6.99
C ARG A 243 7.52 31.23 -8.43
N ALA A 244 7.96 30.42 -9.39
CA ALA A 244 7.98 30.83 -10.80
C ALA A 244 6.58 31.07 -11.38
N LEU A 245 5.58 30.25 -10.99
CA LEU A 245 4.18 30.48 -11.38
C LEU A 245 3.63 31.80 -10.81
N VAL A 246 3.91 32.09 -9.54
CA VAL A 246 3.49 33.34 -8.89
C VAL A 246 4.17 34.55 -9.54
N VAL A 247 5.47 34.46 -9.85
CA VAL A 247 6.18 35.50 -10.64
C VAL A 247 5.54 35.67 -12.03
N GLY A 248 5.03 34.59 -12.62
CA GLY A 248 4.24 34.58 -13.85
C GLY A 248 2.84 35.18 -13.74
N GLY A 249 2.45 35.67 -12.56
CA GLY A 249 1.15 36.27 -12.31
C GLY A 249 0.08 35.32 -11.80
N MET A 250 0.38 34.06 -11.50
CA MET A 250 -0.58 33.17 -10.81
C MET A 250 -0.91 33.74 -9.43
N HIS A 251 -2.21 33.87 -9.11
CA HIS A 251 -2.64 34.31 -7.78
C HIS A 251 -2.19 33.30 -6.71
N ASP A 252 -1.56 33.78 -5.64
CA ASP A 252 -0.99 32.92 -4.58
C ASP A 252 -2.09 32.15 -3.85
N GLU A 253 -3.28 32.74 -3.67
CA GLU A 253 -4.43 32.07 -3.08
C GLU A 253 -4.86 30.81 -3.83
N LYS A 254 -4.57 30.68 -5.13
CA LYS A 254 -4.97 29.49 -5.89
C LYS A 254 -4.21 28.24 -5.44
N LEU A 255 -3.06 28.38 -4.81
CA LEU A 255 -2.29 27.26 -4.33
C LEU A 255 -3.01 26.58 -3.15
N LEU A 256 -3.31 25.29 -3.31
CA LEU A 256 -3.88 24.47 -2.25
C LEU A 256 -2.81 23.71 -1.49
N GLN A 257 -1.86 23.10 -2.21
CA GLN A 257 -0.81 22.28 -1.62
C GLN A 257 0.42 22.16 -2.52
N VAL A 258 1.57 21.91 -1.88
CA VAL A 258 2.83 21.56 -2.51
C VAL A 258 3.28 20.21 -1.97
N ARG A 259 3.63 19.26 -2.86
CA ARG A 259 4.01 17.89 -2.51
C ARG A 259 5.39 17.54 -3.07
N GLY A 260 6.24 16.91 -2.27
CA GLY A 260 7.42 16.18 -2.74
C GLY A 260 7.11 14.70 -2.76
N LEU A 261 7.27 14.05 -3.91
CA LEU A 261 6.94 12.63 -4.09
C LEU A 261 8.17 11.75 -4.34
N ALA A 262 9.38 12.34 -4.25
CA ALA A 262 10.63 11.66 -4.52
C ALA A 262 10.53 10.77 -5.79
N ASP A 263 10.91 9.50 -5.67
CA ASP A 263 10.88 8.45 -6.68
C ASP A 263 9.69 7.49 -6.55
N VAL A 264 8.70 7.81 -5.71
CA VAL A 264 7.57 6.90 -5.41
C VAL A 264 6.68 6.64 -6.63
N LEU A 265 6.56 7.61 -7.53
CA LEU A 265 5.71 7.55 -8.72
C LEU A 265 6.52 7.83 -10.00
N PRO A 266 7.40 6.91 -10.43
CA PRO A 266 8.16 7.07 -11.67
C PRO A 266 7.23 6.92 -12.89
N LEU A 267 7.49 7.68 -13.95
CA LEU A 267 6.80 7.48 -15.25
C LEU A 267 7.30 6.20 -15.94
N ASN A 268 8.58 5.89 -15.77
CA ASN A 268 9.20 4.67 -16.25
C ASN A 268 9.97 4.03 -15.09
N SER A 269 9.39 2.98 -14.51
CA SER A 269 9.98 2.21 -13.41
C SER A 269 11.14 1.30 -13.85
N ASN A 270 11.30 1.05 -15.16
CA ASN A 270 12.32 0.13 -15.66
C ASN A 270 13.72 0.74 -15.67
N VAL A 271 13.82 2.07 -15.65
CA VAL A 271 15.09 2.81 -15.78
C VAL A 271 15.19 3.81 -14.63
N ALA A 272 16.12 3.54 -13.70
CA ALA A 272 16.23 4.31 -12.46
C ALA A 272 16.63 5.78 -12.70
N ASP A 273 17.50 6.06 -13.66
CA ASP A 273 18.03 7.39 -14.01
C ASP A 273 17.26 8.10 -15.13
N GLU A 274 16.06 7.60 -15.46
CA GLU A 274 15.28 8.08 -16.59
C GLU A 274 14.88 9.55 -16.40
N PRO A 275 15.27 10.46 -17.32
CA PRO A 275 14.96 11.88 -17.18
C PRO A 275 13.48 12.17 -17.03
N THR A 276 12.62 11.44 -17.72
CA THR A 276 11.17 11.69 -17.63
C THR A 276 10.60 11.45 -16.22
N ASN A 277 11.30 10.71 -15.35
CA ASN A 277 10.92 10.56 -13.94
C ASN A 277 11.09 11.89 -13.17
N ARG A 278 12.08 12.71 -13.54
CA ARG A 278 12.26 14.06 -13.01
C ARG A 278 11.28 15.02 -13.68
N ARG A 279 10.24 15.40 -12.94
CA ARG A 279 9.16 16.24 -13.47
C ARG A 279 8.50 17.08 -12.40
N ILE A 280 7.87 18.16 -12.84
CA ILE A 280 6.92 18.93 -12.04
C ILE A 280 5.52 18.65 -12.57
N SER A 281 4.60 18.30 -11.69
CA SER A 281 3.18 18.12 -11.99
C SER A 281 2.37 19.25 -11.38
N ILE A 282 1.62 19.96 -12.19
CA ILE A 282 0.69 21.01 -11.79
C ILE A 282 -0.71 20.48 -12.08
N LEU A 283 -1.50 20.31 -11.02
CA LEU A 283 -2.86 19.81 -11.10
C LEU A 283 -3.83 20.94 -10.80
N VAL A 284 -4.61 21.34 -11.79
CA VAL A 284 -5.76 22.23 -11.62
C VAL A 284 -6.96 21.38 -11.22
N LEU A 285 -7.34 21.47 -9.95
CA LEU A 285 -8.32 20.59 -9.32
C LEU A 285 -9.72 20.89 -9.80
N ASN A 286 -10.50 19.87 -10.16
CA ASN A 286 -11.95 20.06 -10.29
C ASN A 286 -12.56 20.29 -8.89
N LYS A 287 -13.80 20.83 -8.84
CA LYS A 287 -14.44 21.15 -7.55
C LYS A 287 -14.54 19.97 -6.61
N ALA A 288 -14.73 18.79 -7.16
CA ALA A 288 -14.98 17.62 -6.36
C ALA A 288 -13.68 17.05 -5.73
N ALA A 289 -12.56 17.16 -6.44
CA ALA A 289 -11.22 16.91 -5.88
C ALA A 289 -10.82 17.98 -4.85
N GLU A 290 -11.16 19.25 -5.07
CA GLU A 290 -10.97 20.33 -4.10
C GLU A 290 -11.77 20.07 -2.81
N LEU A 291 -13.05 19.72 -2.92
CA LEU A 291 -13.90 19.38 -1.77
C LEU A 291 -13.38 18.15 -1.01
N ALA A 292 -12.92 17.12 -1.74
CA ALA A 292 -12.34 15.93 -1.13
C ALA A 292 -11.08 16.26 -0.30
N PHE A 293 -10.23 17.18 -0.78
CA PHE A 293 -9.07 17.64 -0.03
C PHE A 293 -9.46 18.29 1.30
N PHE A 294 -10.44 19.20 1.30
CA PHE A 294 -10.90 19.85 2.54
C PHE A 294 -11.63 18.89 3.49
N HIS A 295 -12.28 17.85 2.97
CA HIS A 295 -12.87 16.82 3.81
C HIS A 295 -11.81 15.97 4.53
N ASP A 296 -10.69 15.68 3.86
CA ASP A 296 -9.61 14.86 4.42
C ASP A 296 -8.69 15.69 5.36
N GLY A 297 -8.30 16.90 4.95
CA GLY A 297 -7.40 17.78 5.71
C GLY A 297 -8.08 18.74 6.70
N GLY A 298 -9.42 18.88 6.65
CA GLY A 298 -10.16 19.92 7.37
C GLY A 298 -10.74 19.51 8.72
N ARG A 299 -10.53 18.28 9.21
CA ARG A 299 -10.85 17.90 10.60
C ARG A 299 -9.86 18.55 11.57
N THR A 300 -10.01 19.85 11.81
CA THR A 300 -9.26 20.60 12.84
C THR A 300 -9.92 20.51 14.21
N THR A 301 -11.21 20.17 14.27
CA THR A 301 -11.89 19.77 15.50
C THR A 301 -11.68 18.28 15.72
N ILE A 302 -10.76 17.94 16.62
CA ILE A 302 -10.71 16.58 17.21
C ILE A 302 -11.95 16.47 18.08
N ASP A 303 -13.04 15.95 17.52
CA ASP A 303 -14.17 15.52 18.33
C ASP A 303 -13.78 14.21 19.02
N GLU A 304 -13.12 14.31 20.19
CA GLU A 304 -12.73 13.14 21.00
C GLU A 304 -13.96 12.33 21.48
N THR A 305 -15.16 12.91 21.41
CA THR A 305 -16.41 12.21 21.75
C THR A 305 -16.99 11.41 20.58
N SER A 306 -16.45 11.60 19.38
CA SER A 306 -16.70 10.76 18.21
C SER A 306 -15.65 9.65 18.14
N PRO A 307 -16.01 8.35 18.32
CA PRO A 307 -15.06 7.27 18.10
C PRO A 307 -14.51 7.38 16.67
N ALA A 308 -13.23 7.03 16.41
CA ALA A 308 -12.64 7.04 15.06
C ALA A 308 -13.49 6.31 13.98
N SER A 309 -14.41 5.44 14.43
CA SER A 309 -15.45 4.80 13.64
C SER A 309 -16.50 5.74 13.04
N SER A 310 -16.66 7.00 13.49
CA SER A 310 -17.63 7.98 12.94
C SER A 310 -17.02 8.90 11.87
N ALA A 311 -15.70 8.83 11.65
CA ALA A 311 -15.06 9.37 10.44
C ALA A 311 -15.34 8.51 9.20
N ILE A 312 -15.91 7.33 9.41
CA ILE A 312 -16.53 6.43 8.43
C ILE A 312 -18.05 6.55 8.70
N PRO A 313 -18.90 6.88 7.72
CA PRO A 313 -20.27 7.31 8.02
C PRO A 313 -21.11 6.22 8.73
N ASP A 314 -21.72 6.62 9.85
CA ASP A 314 -22.92 6.13 10.53
C ASP A 314 -23.29 4.64 10.45
N VAL A 315 -23.04 3.87 11.52
CA VAL A 315 -23.78 2.62 11.79
C VAL A 315 -24.26 2.46 13.25
N VAL A 316 -23.81 3.26 14.22
CA VAL A 316 -23.98 2.87 15.64
C VAL A 316 -24.92 3.76 16.46
N SER A 317 -25.68 4.70 15.87
CA SER A 317 -26.63 5.51 16.68
C SER A 317 -28.01 4.88 16.90
N ARG A 318 -28.28 3.65 16.41
CA ARG A 318 -29.66 3.12 16.38
C ARG A 318 -29.98 1.98 17.36
N LEU A 319 -29.16 1.74 18.39
CA LEU A 319 -29.45 0.70 19.38
C LEU A 319 -29.18 1.17 20.82
N GLN A 320 -30.07 2.00 21.35
CA GLN A 320 -30.48 1.86 22.75
C GLN A 320 -31.98 1.59 22.82
N PRO A 321 -32.43 0.74 23.76
CA PRO A 321 -33.71 0.06 23.68
C PRO A 321 -34.84 0.99 24.12
N VAL A 322 -35.75 1.32 23.21
CA VAL A 322 -37.03 1.90 23.61
C VAL A 322 -37.92 0.77 24.13
N SER A 323 -38.01 0.72 25.45
CA SER A 323 -39.06 0.04 26.22
C SER A 323 -40.44 0.38 25.65
N VAL A 324 -41.22 -0.63 25.26
CA VAL A 324 -42.64 -0.44 24.96
C VAL A 324 -43.50 -1.34 25.84
N SER A 325 -44.40 -0.68 26.54
CA SER A 325 -45.39 -1.14 27.48
C SER A 325 -46.32 -2.23 26.93
N ARG A 326 -46.65 -3.19 27.80
CA ARG A 326 -47.81 -4.07 27.64
C ARG A 326 -49.11 -3.25 27.62
N SER A 327 -49.97 -3.51 26.65
CA SER A 327 -51.42 -3.44 26.85
C SER A 327 -52.14 -4.46 25.96
N THR A 328 -52.60 -5.54 26.59
CA THR A 328 -53.73 -6.38 26.16
C THR A 328 -55.05 -5.61 26.34
N PRO A 329 -56.13 -5.98 25.66
CA PRO A 329 -56.91 -7.18 26.05
C PRO A 329 -56.74 -8.37 25.11
#